data_AF-A0A0X3PM77-F1
#
_entry.id   AF-A0A0X3PM77-F1
#
_cell.length_a   1.000
_cell.length_b   1.000
_cell.length_c   1.000
_cell.angle_alpha   90.00
_cell.angle_beta   90.00
_cell.angle_gamma   90.00
#
_symmetry.space_group_name_H-M   'P 1'
#
loop_
_entity.id
_entity.type
_entity.pdbx_description
1 polymer ?
#
loop_
_entity_poly.entity_id
_entity_poly.type
_entity_poly.pdbx_seq_one_letter_code
_entity_poly.pdbx_strand_id
1 'polypeptide(L)'
;MHLSLTLLVIFGVLLAAQEPETRKPQHLEAFKKCLMYCSKHYGECLQATNGMWKSYHANVKNITSIVRRCCLRNEKRANANEKDSFATCVMIRCGAHLYGCQVKKHHEGFLSSEEIQHIKEKRNISDTGSH
;
A
#
# COMPACT_ATOMS: atom_id res chain seq x y z
N MET A 1 -23.69 -21.15 47.73
CA MET A 1 -23.83 -20.31 46.52
C MET A 1 -22.82 -19.15 46.49
N HIS A 2 -21.55 -19.35 46.91
CA HIS A 2 -20.51 -18.29 46.90
C HIS A 2 -19.35 -18.56 45.92
N LEU A 3 -19.24 -19.78 45.38
CA LEU A 3 -18.15 -20.17 44.47
C LEU A 3 -18.27 -19.59 43.05
N SER A 4 -19.47 -19.21 42.63
CA SER A 4 -19.72 -18.69 41.28
C SER A 4 -19.40 -17.20 41.13
N LEU A 5 -19.44 -16.44 42.23
CA LEU A 5 -19.19 -14.99 42.19
C LEU A 5 -17.69 -14.67 42.09
N THR A 6 -16.84 -15.49 42.72
CA THR A 6 -15.38 -15.31 42.68
C THR A 6 -14.79 -15.62 41.31
N LEU A 7 -15.35 -16.60 40.58
CA LEU A 7 -14.92 -16.97 39.23
C LEU A 7 -15.20 -15.86 38.19
N LEU A 8 -16.34 -15.16 38.31
CA LEU A 8 -16.69 -14.05 37.44
C LEU A 8 -15.79 -12.81 37.65
N VAL A 9 -15.39 -12.55 38.90
CA VAL A 9 -14.50 -11.44 39.24
C VAL A 9 -13.10 -11.68 38.67
N ILE A 10 -12.59 -12.92 38.73
CA ILE A 10 -11.26 -13.27 38.20
C ILE A 10 -11.23 -13.13 36.67
N PHE A 11 -12.29 -13.54 35.95
CA PHE A 11 -12.36 -13.38 34.49
C PHE A 11 -12.45 -11.91 34.04
N GLY A 12 -13.10 -11.04 34.83
CA GLY A 12 -13.15 -9.60 34.56
C GLY A 12 -11.79 -8.91 34.70
N VAL A 13 -10.95 -9.34 35.64
CA VAL A 13 -9.60 -8.78 35.84
C VAL A 13 -8.62 -9.25 34.76
N LEU A 14 -8.74 -10.50 34.28
CA LEU A 14 -7.90 -11.03 33.20
C LEU A 14 -8.18 -10.37 31.84
N LEU A 15 -9.42 -9.97 31.55
CA LEU A 15 -9.75 -9.24 30.32
C LEU A 15 -9.23 -7.79 30.33
N ALA A 16 -9.09 -7.16 31.49
CA ALA A 16 -8.58 -5.79 31.61
C ALA A 16 -7.05 -5.68 31.48
N ALA A 17 -6.32 -6.80 31.56
CA ALA A 17 -4.86 -6.83 31.49
C ALA A 17 -4.30 -7.03 30.06
N GLN A 18 -5.16 -7.22 29.05
CA GLN A 18 -4.73 -7.17 27.66
C GLN A 18 -4.70 -5.72 27.18
N GLU A 19 -3.72 -4.95 27.67
CA GLU A 19 -3.38 -3.71 26.97
C GLU A 19 -2.92 -4.08 25.55
N PRO A 20 -3.51 -3.50 24.49
CA PRO A 20 -2.97 -3.68 23.15
C PRO A 20 -1.54 -3.16 23.19
N GLU A 21 -0.58 -4.06 22.99
CA GLU A 21 0.86 -3.77 23.05
C GLU A 21 1.15 -2.50 22.25
N THR A 22 1.35 -1.38 22.96
CA THR A 22 1.57 -0.07 22.35
C THR A 22 2.94 -0.15 21.70
N ARG A 23 3.00 -0.46 20.39
CA ARG A 23 4.24 -0.56 19.62
C ARG A 23 5.11 0.67 19.90
N LYS A 24 6.23 0.46 20.57
CA LYS A 24 7.16 1.53 20.96
C LYS A 24 7.57 2.37 19.73
N PRO A 25 7.75 3.70 19.86
CA PRO A 25 8.12 4.57 18.74
C PRO A 25 9.35 4.10 17.93
N GLN A 26 10.32 3.45 18.59
CA GLN A 26 11.51 2.88 17.95
C GLN A 26 11.17 1.75 16.96
N HIS A 27 10.17 0.92 17.27
CA HIS A 27 9.69 -0.13 16.37
C HIS A 27 9.02 0.46 15.13
N LEU A 28 8.28 1.57 15.29
CA LEU A 28 7.66 2.26 14.18
C LEU A 28 8.72 2.85 13.22
N GLU A 29 9.78 3.46 13.75
CA GLU A 29 10.85 4.02 12.91
C GLU A 29 11.67 2.93 12.19
N ALA A 30 11.95 1.81 12.85
CA ALA A 30 12.57 0.66 12.20
C ALA A 30 11.68 0.11 11.06
N PHE A 31 10.38 -0.01 11.30
CA PHE A 31 9.42 -0.44 10.30
C PHE A 31 9.34 0.54 9.11
N LYS A 32 9.29 1.86 9.37
CA LYS A 32 9.32 2.88 8.31
C LYS A 32 10.58 2.80 7.46
N LYS A 33 11.76 2.63 8.09
CA LYS A 33 13.03 2.45 7.35
C LYS A 33 12.98 1.22 6.45
N CYS A 34 12.42 0.11 6.94
CA CYS A 34 12.22 -1.08 6.13
C CYS A 34 11.26 -0.84 4.96
N LEU A 35 10.11 -0.20 5.20
CA LEU A 35 9.17 0.15 4.14
C LEU A 35 9.79 1.07 3.09
N MET A 36 10.61 2.04 3.50
CA MET A 36 11.30 2.93 2.58
C MET A 36 12.28 2.19 1.66
N TYR A 37 12.97 1.18 2.19
CA TYR A 37 13.81 0.30 1.39
C TYR A 37 13.00 -0.46 0.33
N CYS A 38 11.90 -1.12 0.72
CA CYS A 38 11.05 -1.84 -0.22
C CYS A 38 10.39 -0.90 -1.24
N SER A 39 9.99 0.30 -0.79
CA SER A 39 9.39 1.33 -1.65
C SER A 39 10.38 1.85 -2.69
N LYS A 40 11.66 1.97 -2.35
CA LYS A 40 12.71 2.35 -3.31
C LYS A 40 12.81 1.33 -4.44
N HIS A 41 12.88 0.03 -4.11
CA HIS A 41 12.93 -1.03 -5.12
C HIS A 41 11.66 -1.10 -5.97
N TYR A 42 10.50 -0.84 -5.36
CA TYR A 42 9.25 -0.70 -6.10
C TYR A 42 9.32 0.47 -7.10
N GLY A 43 9.83 1.63 -6.68
CA GLY A 43 10.04 2.79 -7.54
C GLY A 43 11.01 2.52 -8.70
N GLU A 44 12.11 1.81 -8.44
CA GLU A 44 13.07 1.35 -9.47
C GLU A 44 12.38 0.42 -10.48
N CYS A 45 11.58 -0.54 -10.02
CA CYS A 45 10.80 -1.42 -10.90
C CYS A 45 9.79 -0.65 -11.76
N LEU A 46 9.14 0.37 -11.20
CA LEU A 46 8.18 1.21 -11.92
C LEU A 46 8.79 2.05 -13.02
N GLN A 47 10.11 2.25 -13.08
CA GLN A 47 10.77 2.96 -14.19
C GLN A 47 10.52 2.29 -15.55
N ALA A 48 10.14 1.00 -15.57
CA ALA A 48 9.67 0.32 -16.78
C ALA A 48 8.41 0.95 -17.39
N THR A 49 7.70 1.81 -16.67
CA THR A 49 6.54 2.58 -17.16
C THR A 49 6.92 3.97 -17.69
N ASN A 50 8.19 4.35 -17.65
CA ASN A 50 8.63 5.68 -18.09
C ASN A 50 8.25 5.92 -19.56
N GLY A 51 7.73 7.12 -19.84
CA GLY A 51 7.23 7.49 -21.18
C GLY A 51 5.83 6.95 -21.52
N MET A 52 5.39 5.83 -20.92
CA MET A 52 4.07 5.25 -21.19
C MET A 52 2.92 6.10 -20.66
N TRP A 53 3.17 6.86 -19.58
CA TRP A 53 2.17 7.71 -18.94
C TRP A 53 1.68 8.86 -19.82
N LYS A 54 2.51 9.35 -20.76
CA LYS A 54 2.14 10.44 -21.68
C LYS A 54 0.99 10.05 -22.62
N SER A 55 0.88 8.78 -22.95
CA SER A 55 -0.21 8.22 -23.76
C SER A 55 -0.89 7.11 -22.95
N TYR A 56 -1.39 7.48 -21.77
CA TYR A 56 -1.93 6.55 -20.79
C TYR A 56 -2.99 5.64 -21.39
N HIS A 57 -3.93 6.17 -22.18
CA HIS A 57 -5.01 5.38 -22.76
C HIS A 57 -4.51 4.28 -23.70
N ALA A 58 -3.48 4.56 -24.49
CA ALA A 58 -2.84 3.56 -25.35
C ALA A 58 -2.04 2.50 -24.55
N ASN A 59 -1.51 2.89 -23.40
CA ASN A 59 -0.57 2.06 -22.62
C ASN A 59 -1.16 1.46 -21.34
N VAL A 60 -2.43 1.72 -21.00
CA VAL A 60 -3.01 1.39 -19.69
C VAL A 60 -2.86 -0.09 -19.34
N LYS A 61 -2.99 -0.99 -20.34
CA LYS A 61 -2.78 -2.43 -20.15
C LYS A 61 -1.33 -2.76 -19.79
N ASN A 62 -0.37 -2.15 -20.46
CA ASN A 62 1.07 -2.36 -20.20
C ASN A 62 1.46 -1.79 -18.85
N ILE A 63 1.03 -0.56 -18.55
CA ILE A 63 1.23 0.09 -17.25
C ILE A 63 0.67 -0.80 -16.14
N THR A 64 -0.57 -1.26 -16.26
CA THR A 64 -1.21 -2.11 -15.25
C THR A 64 -0.47 -3.43 -15.06
N SER A 65 -0.01 -4.05 -16.15
CA SER A 65 0.78 -5.29 -16.11
C SER A 65 2.11 -5.08 -15.36
N ILE A 66 2.83 -3.99 -15.64
CA ILE A 66 4.08 -3.64 -14.96
C ILE A 66 3.84 -3.33 -13.48
N VAL A 67 2.85 -2.48 -13.17
CA VAL A 67 2.50 -2.12 -11.79
C VAL A 67 2.16 -3.36 -10.98
N ARG A 68 1.31 -4.26 -11.51
CA ARG A 68 0.95 -5.52 -10.84
C ARG A 68 2.16 -6.41 -10.60
N ARG A 69 3.05 -6.52 -11.58
CA ARG A 69 4.29 -7.30 -11.45
C ARG A 69 5.19 -6.71 -10.35
N CYS A 70 5.47 -5.42 -10.40
CA CYS A 70 6.31 -4.74 -9.42
C CYS A 70 5.69 -4.78 -8.01
N CYS A 71 4.37 -4.81 -7.92
CA CYS A 71 3.66 -4.76 -6.64
C CYS A 71 3.50 -6.13 -5.97
N LEU A 72 3.05 -7.14 -6.73
CA LEU A 72 2.52 -8.38 -6.17
C LEU A 72 3.17 -9.64 -6.73
N ARG A 73 4.14 -9.58 -7.63
CA ARG A 73 4.73 -10.81 -8.20
C ARG A 73 5.23 -11.75 -7.09
N ASN A 74 4.78 -13.00 -7.16
CA ASN A 74 5.15 -14.12 -6.30
C ASN A 74 4.82 -13.97 -4.80
N GLU A 75 4.04 -12.97 -4.42
CA GLU A 75 3.57 -12.73 -3.05
C GLU A 75 2.90 -13.92 -2.36
N LYS A 76 2.29 -14.82 -3.14
CA LYS A 76 1.65 -16.06 -2.63
C LYS A 76 2.52 -17.31 -2.74
N ARG A 77 3.74 -17.23 -3.28
CA ARG A 77 4.58 -18.41 -3.49
C ARG A 77 5.40 -18.73 -2.24
N ALA A 78 5.49 -20.01 -1.90
CA ALA A 78 6.27 -20.48 -0.75
C ALA A 78 7.77 -20.17 -0.87
N ASN A 79 8.29 -20.09 -2.10
CA ASN A 79 9.68 -19.74 -2.40
C ASN A 79 9.85 -18.28 -2.88
N ALA A 80 8.96 -17.38 -2.44
CA ALA A 80 9.04 -15.96 -2.76
C ALA A 80 10.41 -15.37 -2.38
N ASN A 81 10.95 -14.52 -3.25
CA ASN A 81 12.17 -13.77 -2.97
C ASN A 81 11.83 -12.31 -2.64
N GLU A 82 12.63 -11.69 -1.77
CA GLU A 82 12.52 -10.27 -1.41
C GLU A 82 12.51 -9.35 -2.65
N LYS A 83 13.22 -9.73 -3.72
CA LYS A 83 13.33 -8.95 -4.96
C LYS A 83 12.21 -9.20 -5.97
N ASP A 84 11.27 -10.11 -5.69
CA ASP A 84 10.21 -10.43 -6.63
C ASP A 84 9.21 -9.28 -6.81
N SER A 85 8.82 -8.63 -5.72
CA SER A 85 7.90 -7.50 -5.71
C SER A 85 7.96 -6.72 -4.41
N PHE A 86 7.25 -5.59 -4.36
CA PHE A 86 7.06 -4.83 -3.13
C PHE A 86 6.46 -5.69 -2.00
N ALA A 87 5.40 -6.44 -2.30
CA ALA A 87 4.71 -7.26 -1.31
C ALA A 87 5.63 -8.34 -0.72
N THR A 88 6.44 -9.01 -1.55
CA THR A 88 7.40 -10.00 -1.05
C THR A 88 8.52 -9.36 -0.24
N CYS A 89 9.01 -8.18 -0.64
CA CYS A 89 9.99 -7.43 0.13
C CYS A 89 9.48 -7.09 1.53
N VAL A 90 8.29 -6.51 1.63
CA VAL A 90 7.73 -6.10 2.93
C VAL A 90 7.39 -7.31 3.79
N MET A 91 6.90 -8.39 3.20
CA MET A 91 6.62 -9.64 3.92
C MET A 91 7.90 -10.24 4.51
N ILE A 92 8.94 -10.41 3.70
CA ILE A 92 10.19 -11.09 4.11
C ILE A 92 11.04 -10.20 5.01
N ARG A 93 11.21 -8.93 4.64
CA ARG A 93 12.16 -8.02 5.31
C ARG A 93 11.51 -7.29 6.49
N CYS A 94 10.25 -6.88 6.35
CA CYS A 94 9.57 -6.05 7.36
C CYS A 94 8.58 -6.85 8.22
N GLY A 95 8.39 -8.15 7.94
CA GLY A 95 7.46 -9.02 8.67
C GLY A 95 6.00 -8.59 8.56
N ALA A 96 5.63 -7.91 7.46
CA ALA A 96 4.29 -7.37 7.28
C ALA A 96 3.67 -7.75 5.94
N HIS A 97 2.41 -8.15 5.97
CA HIS A 97 1.65 -8.48 4.77
C HIS A 97 0.96 -7.22 4.25
N LEU A 98 1.56 -6.57 3.24
CA LEU A 98 0.95 -5.45 2.52
C LEU A 98 0.51 -5.91 1.13
N TYR A 99 -0.78 -5.77 0.83
CA TYR A 99 -1.41 -6.30 -0.38
C TYR A 99 -1.77 -5.21 -1.41
N GLY A 100 -1.25 -3.99 -1.25
CA GLY A 100 -1.53 -2.88 -2.14
C GLY A 100 -0.31 -1.98 -2.33
N CYS A 101 -0.12 -1.55 -3.57
CA CYS A 101 0.88 -0.53 -3.90
C CYS A 101 0.20 0.66 -4.52
N GLN A 102 0.48 1.83 -3.98
CA GLN A 102 0.01 3.09 -4.52
C GLN A 102 0.98 3.56 -5.61
N VAL A 103 0.46 3.89 -6.79
CA VAL A 103 1.21 4.63 -7.80
C VAL A 103 0.90 6.10 -7.62
N LYS A 104 1.87 6.88 -7.12
CA LYS A 104 1.75 8.34 -7.06
C LYS A 104 2.33 8.91 -8.35
N LYS A 105 1.48 9.53 -9.17
CA LYS A 105 1.94 10.32 -10.31
C LYS A 105 2.55 11.62 -9.78
N HIS A 106 3.83 11.83 -10.04
CA HIS A 106 4.43 13.15 -9.92
C HIS A 106 4.37 13.80 -11.30
N HIS A 107 3.72 14.96 -11.39
CA HIS A 107 3.71 15.74 -12.61
C HIS A 107 5.05 16.47 -12.71
N GLU A 108 5.87 16.11 -13.70
CA GLU A 108 7.06 16.87 -14.10
C GLU A 108 6.83 17.37 -15.53
N GLY A 109 6.75 18.70 -15.71
CA GLY A 109 6.48 19.35 -17.00
C GLY A 109 5.04 19.85 -17.21
N PHE A 110 4.74 20.35 -18.41
CA PHE A 110 3.41 20.81 -18.79
C PHE A 110 2.45 19.63 -18.96
N LEU A 111 1.22 19.77 -18.46
CA LEU A 111 0.16 18.77 -18.62
C LEU A 111 -0.08 18.50 -20.11
N SER A 112 -0.20 17.22 -20.47
CA SER A 112 -0.61 16.85 -21.83
C SER A 112 -2.02 17.37 -22.14
N SER A 113 -2.32 17.65 -23.40
CA SER A 113 -3.66 18.11 -23.82
C SER A 113 -4.76 17.14 -23.37
N GLU A 114 -4.47 15.84 -23.37
CA GLU A 114 -5.34 14.78 -22.86
C GLU A 114 -5.58 14.89 -21.35
N GLU A 115 -4.53 15.11 -20.54
CA GLU A 115 -4.67 15.33 -19.09
C GLU A 115 -5.45 16.61 -18.77
N ILE A 116 -5.22 17.68 -19.53
CA ILE A 116 -5.98 18.93 -19.39
C ILE A 116 -7.47 18.68 -19.64
N GLN A 117 -7.79 17.91 -20.69
CA GLN A 117 -9.18 17.60 -21.04
C GLN A 117 -9.85 16.71 -19.98
N HIS A 118 -9.15 15.69 -19.49
CA HIS A 118 -9.66 14.83 -18.43
C HIS A 118 -9.89 15.57 -17.09
N ILE A 119 -9.03 16.54 -16.75
CA ILE A 119 -9.23 17.40 -15.58
C ILE A 119 -10.44 18.31 -15.76
N LYS A 120 -10.62 18.90 -16.95
CA LYS A 120 -11.79 19.75 -17.27
C LYS A 120 -13.09 18.97 -17.18
N GLU A 121 -13.15 17.75 -17.72
CA GLU A 121 -14.32 16.87 -17.65
C GLU A 121 -14.67 16.54 -16.19
N LYS A 122 -13.68 16.20 -15.35
CA LYS A 122 -13.94 15.91 -13.93
C LYS A 122 -14.47 17.12 -13.14
N ARG A 123 -14.00 18.34 -13.42
CA ARG A 123 -14.52 19.56 -12.79
C ARG A 123 -15.96 19.86 -13.20
N ASN A 124 -16.27 19.70 -14.49
CA ASN A 124 -17.63 19.94 -14.98
C ASN A 124 -18.65 18.94 -14.40
N ILE A 125 -18.23 17.68 -14.17
CA ILE A 125 -19.07 16.65 -13.53
C ILE A 125 -19.28 16.95 -12.03
N SER A 126 -18.27 17.46 -11.31
CA SER A 126 -18.44 17.86 -9.91
C SER A 126 -19.36 19.07 -9.73
N ASP A 127 -19.38 19.98 -10.70
CA ASP A 127 -20.23 21.19 -10.67
C ASP A 127 -21.68 20.92 -11.09
N THR A 128 -21.96 19.80 -11.77
CA THR A 128 -23.32 19.40 -12.18
C THR A 128 -23.97 18.38 -11.23
N GLY A 129 -23.22 17.79 -10.29
CA GLY A 129 -23.72 16.86 -9.27
C GLY A 129 -24.14 17.52 -7.95
N SER A 130 -24.11 18.85 -7.86
CA SER A 130 -24.61 19.63 -6.71
C SER A 130 -25.89 20.39 -7.09
N HIS A 131 -26.95 19.65 -7.45
CA HIS A 131 -28.30 20.18 -7.50
C HIS A 131 -29.31 19.10 -7.12
#